data_AF-A0A2N5EZJ2-F1
#
_entry.id   AF-A0A2N5EZJ2-F1
#
_cell.length_a   1.000
_cell.length_b   1.000
_cell.length_c   1.000
_cell.angle_alpha   90.00
_cell.angle_beta   90.00
_cell.angle_gamma   90.00
#
_symmetry.space_group_name_H-M   'P 1'
#
loop_
_entity.id
_entity.type
_entity.pdbx_description
1 polymer ?
#
loop_
_entity_poly.entity_id
_entity_poly.type
_entity_poly.pdbx_seq_one_letter_code
_entity_poly.pdbx_strand_id
1 'polypeptide(L)'
;MHPALHTAANGHLTLGLNELPDAYWLSLVDTLVKHHGFRQVGSPVVGLDTTIHPSFHCAEFSLAAGWDIWFGHYLLSESAAGDVFLQQLFNQLKT
;
A
#
# COMPACT_ATOMS: atom_id res chain seq x y z
N MET A 1 4.90 -15.50 4.81
CA MET A 1 5.16 -14.34 5.71
C MET A 1 3.87 -13.60 6.03
N HIS A 2 3.89 -12.70 7.02
CA HIS A 2 2.79 -11.78 7.36
C HIS A 2 3.08 -10.37 6.84
N PRO A 3 2.08 -9.47 6.76
CA PRO A 3 2.34 -8.06 6.48
C PRO A 3 3.39 -7.49 7.42
N ALA A 4 4.09 -6.43 7.01
CA ALA A 4 5.06 -5.74 7.85
C ALA A 4 5.02 -4.22 7.61
N LEU A 5 5.30 -3.45 8.67
CA LEU A 5 5.51 -2.01 8.60
C LEU A 5 6.99 -1.68 8.69
N HIS A 6 7.43 -0.77 7.84
CA HIS A 6 8.79 -0.26 7.78
C HIS A 6 8.77 1.27 7.66
N THR A 7 9.83 1.94 8.10
CA THR A 7 10.03 3.36 7.80
C THR A 7 10.86 3.48 6.52
N ALA A 8 10.32 4.12 5.50
CA ALA A 8 11.01 4.39 4.25
C ALA A 8 11.99 5.56 4.37
N ALA A 9 12.84 5.73 3.36
CA ALA A 9 13.83 6.81 3.31
C ALA A 9 13.20 8.22 3.32
N ASN A 10 11.92 8.34 2.95
CA ASN A 10 11.16 9.59 3.04
C ASN A 10 10.67 9.91 4.48
N GLY A 11 11.01 9.06 5.46
CA GLY A 11 10.61 9.23 6.86
C GLY A 11 9.19 8.76 7.20
N HIS A 12 8.45 8.25 6.21
CA HIS A 12 7.07 7.78 6.35
C HIS A 12 6.98 6.25 6.31
N LEU A 13 5.81 5.73 6.64
CA LEU A 13 5.56 4.29 6.73
C LEU A 13 5.34 3.65 5.36
N THR A 14 5.89 2.45 5.21
CA THR A 14 5.58 1.49 4.15
C THR A 14 4.95 0.26 4.78
N LEU A 15 3.78 -0.13 4.28
CA LEU A 15 3.15 -1.42 4.56
C LEU A 15 3.48 -2.39 3.42
N GLY A 16 4.32 -3.38 3.69
CA GLY A 16 4.60 -4.49 2.77
C GLY A 16 3.69 -5.69 3.07
N LEU A 17 3.12 -6.28 2.02
CA LEU A 17 2.33 -7.51 2.11
C LEU A 17 3.20 -8.77 1.99
N ASN A 18 4.49 -8.61 1.67
CA ASN A 18 5.48 -9.67 1.55
C ASN A 18 4.98 -10.79 0.61
N GLU A 19 5.03 -12.03 1.06
CA GLU A 19 4.63 -13.21 0.28
C GLU A 19 3.11 -13.43 0.19
N LEU A 20 2.28 -12.45 0.59
CA LEU A 20 0.83 -12.60 0.45
C LEU A 20 0.41 -12.69 -1.03
N PRO A 21 -0.56 -13.56 -1.38
CA PRO A 21 -0.97 -13.75 -2.77
C PRO A 21 -1.58 -12.50 -3.40
N ASP A 22 -1.50 -12.39 -4.73
CA ASP A 22 -2.13 -11.31 -5.50
C ASP A 22 -3.64 -11.15 -5.22
N ALA A 23 -4.34 -12.25 -4.93
CA ALA A 23 -5.75 -12.20 -4.55
C ALA A 23 -5.99 -11.35 -3.29
N TYR A 24 -5.04 -11.36 -2.35
CA TYR A 24 -5.10 -10.52 -1.15
C TYR A 24 -4.92 -9.05 -1.51
N TRP A 25 -3.96 -8.74 -2.39
CA TRP A 25 -3.78 -7.39 -2.91
C TRP A 25 -5.04 -6.86 -3.59
N LEU A 26 -5.65 -7.65 -4.48
CA LEU A 26 -6.89 -7.26 -5.16
C LEU A 26 -8.04 -6.99 -4.17
N SER A 27 -8.18 -7.81 -3.12
CA SER A 27 -9.17 -7.57 -2.06
C SER A 27 -8.87 -6.31 -1.26
N LEU A 28 -7.60 -6.02 -1.00
CA LEU A 28 -7.18 -4.79 -0.30
C LEU A 28 -7.49 -3.56 -1.16
N VAL A 29 -7.15 -3.59 -2.44
CA VAL A 29 -7.49 -2.52 -3.40
C VAL A 29 -8.99 -2.25 -3.41
N ASP A 30 -9.81 -3.30 -3.48
CA ASP A 30 -11.27 -3.17 -3.43
C ASP A 30 -11.74 -2.52 -2.11
N THR A 31 -11.15 -2.91 -0.99
CA THR A 31 -11.45 -2.37 0.33
C THR A 31 -11.10 -0.90 0.44
N LEU A 32 -9.91 -0.50 -0.03
CA LEU A 32 -9.47 0.90 -0.03
C LEU A 32 -10.44 1.78 -0.84
N VAL A 33 -10.85 1.32 -2.02
CA VAL A 33 -11.75 2.09 -2.88
C VAL A 33 -13.16 2.15 -2.31
N LYS A 34 -13.75 1.01 -1.94
CA LYS A 34 -15.17 0.94 -1.54
C LYS A 34 -15.43 1.40 -0.11
N HIS A 35 -14.51 1.13 0.81
CA HIS A 35 -14.73 1.35 2.24
C HIS A 35 -13.95 2.53 2.81
N HIS A 36 -12.84 2.91 2.19
CA HIS A 36 -12.01 4.02 2.65
C HIS A 36 -12.02 5.24 1.73
N GLY A 37 -12.83 5.22 0.65
CA GLY A 37 -13.06 6.38 -0.20
C GLY A 37 -11.88 6.77 -1.09
N PHE A 38 -10.90 5.88 -1.27
CA PHE A 38 -9.79 6.14 -2.17
C PHE A 38 -10.22 6.03 -3.64
N ARG A 39 -9.60 6.83 -4.48
CA ARG A 39 -9.56 6.61 -5.93
C ARG A 39 -8.15 6.21 -6.36
N GLN A 40 -8.06 5.34 -7.36
CA GLN A 40 -6.80 5.02 -8.00
C GLN A 40 -6.42 6.09 -9.03
N VAL A 41 -5.17 6.54 -9.02
CA VAL A 41 -4.65 7.61 -9.87
C VAL A 41 -3.35 7.15 -10.53
N GLY A 42 -3.26 7.39 -11.85
CA GLY A 42 -2.12 6.98 -12.66
C GLY A 42 -2.33 5.63 -13.34
N SER A 43 -1.30 5.20 -14.07
CA SER A 43 -1.27 3.93 -14.80
C SER A 43 -0.15 3.05 -14.26
N PRO A 44 -0.32 1.71 -14.26
CA PRO A 44 0.75 0.83 -13.82
C PRO A 44 1.95 0.90 -14.76
N VAL A 45 3.15 0.80 -14.19
CA VAL A 45 4.41 0.68 -14.93
C VAL A 45 5.11 -0.61 -14.47
N VAL A 46 5.27 -1.56 -15.39
CA VAL A 46 5.87 -2.87 -15.10
C VAL A 46 7.34 -2.85 -15.51
N GLY A 47 8.22 -3.09 -14.54
CA GLY A 47 9.66 -3.35 -14.74
C GLY A 47 9.99 -4.83 -14.58
N LEU A 48 11.28 -5.15 -14.59
CA LEU A 48 11.76 -6.54 -14.49
C LEU A 48 11.47 -7.16 -13.12
N ASP A 49 11.82 -6.44 -12.05
CA ASP A 49 11.72 -6.92 -10.65
C ASP A 49 10.80 -6.03 -9.80
N THR A 50 10.11 -5.08 -10.42
CA THR A 50 9.29 -4.08 -9.75
C THR A 50 8.08 -3.71 -10.60
N THR A 51 6.95 -3.45 -9.97
CA THR A 51 5.79 -2.80 -10.61
C THR A 51 5.42 -1.56 -9.82
N ILE A 52 5.24 -0.43 -10.49
CA ILE A 52 4.58 0.73 -9.90
C ILE A 52 3.10 0.58 -10.20
N HIS A 53 2.27 0.54 -9.16
CA HIS A 53 0.81 0.48 -9.28
C HIS A 53 0.22 1.91 -9.28
N PRO A 54 -1.03 2.09 -9.74
CA PRO A 54 -1.76 3.33 -9.51
C PRO A 54 -1.76 3.69 -8.03
N SER A 55 -1.50 4.96 -7.72
CA SER A 55 -1.52 5.45 -6.35
C SER A 55 -2.95 5.60 -5.85
N PHE A 56 -3.16 5.53 -4.55
CA PHE A 56 -4.46 5.73 -3.91
C PHE A 56 -4.56 7.14 -3.36
N HIS A 57 -5.60 7.88 -3.74
CA HIS A 57 -5.83 9.25 -3.29
C HIS A 57 -7.19 9.37 -2.62
N CYS A 58 -7.25 9.94 -1.41
CA CYS A 58 -8.48 10.44 -0.80
C CYS A 58 -8.40 11.97 -0.66
N ALA A 59 -9.31 12.59 0.10
CA ALA A 59 -9.29 14.05 0.29
C ALA A 59 -8.13 14.50 1.19
N GLU A 60 -7.71 13.63 2.11
CA GLU A 60 -6.79 13.95 3.20
C GLU A 60 -5.33 13.61 2.87
N PHE A 61 -5.07 12.54 2.12
CA PHE A 61 -3.72 12.09 1.79
C PHE A 61 -3.68 11.17 0.56
N SER A 62 -2.46 10.81 0.16
CA SER A 62 -2.18 9.85 -0.89
C SER A 62 -1.30 8.71 -0.36
N LEU A 63 -1.42 7.55 -0.98
CA LEU A 63 -0.53 6.40 -0.80
C LEU A 63 0.03 6.00 -2.16
N ALA A 64 1.35 5.99 -2.29
CA ALA A 64 1.99 5.33 -3.41
C ALA A 64 1.83 3.81 -3.27
N ALA A 65 1.77 3.10 -4.39
CA ALA A 65 1.57 1.66 -4.42
C ALA A 65 2.49 1.00 -5.43
N GLY A 66 2.90 -0.22 -5.14
CA GLY A 66 3.74 -0.99 -6.05
C GLY A 66 3.90 -2.43 -5.61
N TRP A 67 4.75 -3.14 -6.34
CA TRP A 67 5.21 -4.47 -6.05
C TRP A 67 6.71 -4.53 -6.27
N ASP A 68 7.45 -5.20 -5.39
CA ASP A 68 8.84 -5.57 -5.65
C ASP A 68 9.19 -6.92 -5.01
N ILE A 69 10.35 -7.46 -5.39
CA ILE A 69 10.83 -8.76 -4.91
C ILE A 69 11.14 -8.81 -3.40
N TRP A 70 11.20 -7.67 -2.71
CA TRP A 70 11.58 -7.58 -1.30
C TRP A 70 10.36 -7.48 -0.38
N PHE A 71 9.36 -6.67 -0.76
CA PHE A 71 8.18 -6.35 0.03
C PHE A 71 6.90 -6.94 -0.54
N GLY A 72 6.96 -7.61 -1.70
CA GLY A 72 5.77 -7.98 -2.46
C GLY A 72 4.97 -6.72 -2.79
N HIS A 73 3.63 -6.82 -2.76
CA HIS A 73 2.76 -5.66 -2.89
C HIS A 73 2.93 -4.73 -1.68
N TYR A 74 3.04 -3.44 -1.90
CA TYR A 74 3.23 -2.46 -0.84
C TYR A 74 2.40 -1.20 -1.02
N LEU A 75 2.15 -0.53 0.10
CA LEU A 75 1.65 0.84 0.19
C LEU A 75 2.69 1.70 0.90
N LEU A 76 3.00 2.86 0.33
CA LEU A 76 3.93 3.84 0.90
C LEU A 76 3.18 5.14 1.18
N SER A 77 3.33 5.66 2.39
CA SER A 77 2.81 6.97 2.75
C SER A 77 3.79 8.09 2.39
N GLU A 78 3.23 9.28 2.16
CA GLU A 78 3.96 10.54 1.97
C GLU A 78 3.53 11.60 3.00
N SER A 79 2.79 11.22 4.04
CA SER A 79 2.31 12.16 5.05
C SER A 79 2.02 11.49 6.40
N ALA A 80 2.03 12.28 7.48
CA ALA A 80 1.68 11.79 8.81
C ALA A 80 0.25 11.21 8.90
N ALA A 81 -0.69 11.75 8.13
CA ALA A 81 -2.06 11.22 8.08
C ALA A 81 -2.10 9.82 7.44
N GLY A 82 -1.33 9.62 6.36
CA GLY A 82 -1.19 8.31 5.75
C GLY A 82 -0.43 7.32 6.63
N ASP A 83 0.55 7.76 7.43
CA ASP A 83 1.21 6.91 8.42
C ASP A 83 0.23 6.36 9.46
N VAL A 84 -0.61 7.24 10.02
CA VAL A 84 -1.66 6.83 10.98
C VAL A 84 -2.60 5.81 10.33
N PHE A 85 -2.99 6.04 9.07
CA PHE A 85 -3.83 5.12 8.33
C PHE A 85 -3.15 3.76 8.11
N LEU A 86 -1.90 3.72 7.62
CA LEU A 86 -1.16 2.47 7.40
C LEU A 86 -0.95 1.69 8.69
N GLN A 87 -0.72 2.38 9.80
CA GLN A 87 -0.62 1.77 11.12
C GLN A 87 -1.93 1.10 11.56
N GLN A 88 -3.07 1.74 11.32
CA GLN A 88 -4.39 1.19 11.62
C GLN A 88 -4.71 -0.01 10.71
N LEU A 89 -4.49 0.14 9.41
CA LEU A 89 -4.68 -0.93 8.42
C LEU A 89 -3.86 -2.15 8.80
N PHE A 90 -2.57 -1.98 9.10
CA PHE A 90 -1.71 -3.07 9.54
C PHE A 90 -2.24 -3.82 10.77
N ASN A 91 -2.78 -3.09 11.75
CA ASN A 91 -3.36 -3.71 12.93
C ASN A 91 -4.61 -4.54 12.59
N GLN A 92 -5.41 -4.11 11.61
CA GLN A 92 -6.56 -4.90 11.11
C GLN A 92 -6.11 -6.18 10.42
N LEU A 93 -5.06 -6.14 9.60
CA LEU A 93 -4.56 -7.31 8.85
C LEU A 93 -3.91 -8.37 9.76
N LYS A 94 -3.55 -8.04 11.00
CA LYS A 94 -3.02 -8.99 12.00
C LYS A 94 -4.10 -9.77 12.74
N THR A 95 -5.36 -9.34 12.64
CA THR A 95 -6.49 -9.90 13.40
C THR A 95 -7.14 -11.04 12.63
#